data_AF-A0A383BI13-F1
#
_entry.id   AF-A0A383BI13-F1
#
_cell.length_a   1.000
_cell.length_b   1.000
_cell.length_c   1.000
_cell.angle_alpha   90.00
_cell.angle_beta   90.00
_cell.angle_gamma   90.00
#
_symmetry.space_group_name_H-M   'P 1'
#
loop_
_entity.id
_entity.type
_entity.pdbx_description
1 polymer ?
#
loop_
_entity_poly.entity_id
_entity_poly.type
_entity_poly.pdbx_seq_one_letter_code
_entity_poly.pdbx_strand_id
1 'polypeptide(L)'
;MGPQHPSTHGVLRLVLSLDGEIIKNVQPHLGYIHRSIEKMCERDTYKMIVHLTDRMDYLSCHMNNEAVCLTVEKALELEVTERIKVIRTLVSELNRLSSHQLWWGVMGMDLGAITS
;
A
#
# COMPACT_ATOMS: atom_id res chain seq x y z
N MET A 1 -7.14 -16.93 -13.17
CA MET A 1 -7.88 -16.17 -12.13
C MET A 1 -8.25 -14.81 -12.68
N GLY A 2 -9.55 -14.46 -12.64
CA GLY A 2 -10.06 -13.21 -13.21
C GLY A 2 -9.75 -11.97 -12.35
N PRO A 3 -9.88 -10.75 -12.91
CA PRO A 3 -9.56 -9.48 -12.23
C PRO A 3 -10.47 -9.16 -11.04
N GLN A 4 -11.68 -9.75 -11.00
CA GLN A 4 -12.59 -9.71 -9.87
C GLN A 4 -12.68 -11.13 -9.31
N HIS A 5 -11.88 -11.42 -8.29
CA HIS A 5 -11.95 -12.66 -7.54
C HIS A 5 -11.77 -12.33 -6.05
N PRO A 6 -12.54 -12.91 -5.11
CA PRO A 6 -12.46 -12.53 -3.70
C PRO A 6 -11.04 -12.55 -3.12
N SER A 7 -10.24 -13.56 -3.49
CA SER A 7 -8.85 -13.72 -3.02
C SER A 7 -7.82 -12.79 -3.68
N THR A 8 -8.22 -11.82 -4.51
CA THR A 8 -7.29 -10.86 -5.10
C THR A 8 -7.10 -9.58 -4.28
N HIS A 9 -7.90 -9.38 -3.22
CA HIS A 9 -7.85 -8.21 -2.31
C HIS A 9 -7.60 -6.89 -3.02
N GLY A 10 -8.37 -6.66 -4.09
CA GLY A 10 -8.13 -5.61 -5.08
C GLY A 10 -8.35 -6.14 -6.48
N VAL A 11 -7.74 -5.48 -7.47
CA VAL A 11 -7.88 -5.86 -8.88
C VAL A 11 -6.57 -6.47 -9.39
N LEU A 12 -6.57 -7.79 -9.52
CA LEU A 12 -5.41 -8.54 -10.00
C LEU A 12 -5.87 -9.62 -10.98
N ARG A 13 -5.30 -9.62 -12.19
CA ARG A 13 -5.52 -10.68 -13.17
C ARG A 13 -4.28 -11.54 -13.28
N LEU A 14 -4.46 -12.84 -13.09
CA LEU A 14 -3.40 -13.84 -13.28
C LEU A 14 -3.81 -14.80 -14.39
N VAL A 15 -3.03 -14.79 -15.47
CA VAL A 15 -3.11 -15.81 -16.53
C VAL A 15 -2.22 -16.97 -16.11
N LEU A 16 -2.83 -18.13 -15.89
CA LEU A 16 -2.18 -19.33 -15.36
C LEU A 16 -2.09 -20.38 -16.47
N SER A 17 -0.91 -20.97 -16.64
CA SER A 17 -0.73 -22.19 -17.44
C SER A 17 -0.58 -23.37 -16.49
N LEU A 18 -1.44 -24.37 -16.64
CA LEU A 18 -1.58 -25.50 -15.71
C LEU A 18 -1.25 -26.82 -16.42
N ASP A 19 -0.66 -27.74 -15.67
CA ASP A 19 -0.49 -29.16 -16.02
C ASP A 19 -1.15 -29.97 -14.91
N GLY A 20 -2.43 -30.28 -15.11
CA GLY A 20 -3.31 -30.74 -14.03
C GLY A 20 -3.43 -29.68 -12.93
N GLU A 21 -3.07 -30.04 -11.71
CA GLU A 21 -3.07 -29.16 -10.53
C GLU A 21 -1.75 -28.37 -10.37
N ILE A 22 -0.74 -28.67 -11.19
CA ILE A 22 0.57 -28.03 -11.10
C ILE A 22 0.57 -26.76 -11.94
N ILE A 23 0.91 -25.64 -11.31
CA ILE A 23 1.14 -24.37 -12.01
C ILE A 23 2.49 -24.45 -12.75
N LYS A 24 2.46 -24.36 -14.08
CA LYS A 24 3.69 -24.31 -14.91
C LYS A 24 4.15 -22.88 -15.18
N ASN A 25 3.22 -21.94 -15.28
CA ASN A 25 3.53 -20.54 -15.54
C ASN A 25 2.44 -19.62 -14.97
N VAL A 26 2.85 -18.42 -14.55
CA VAL A 26 1.98 -17.35 -14.07
C VAL A 26 2.37 -16.06 -14.76
N GLN A 27 1.44 -15.45 -15.47
CA GLN A 27 1.58 -14.12 -16.05
C GLN A 27 0.66 -13.13 -15.33
N PRO A 28 1.20 -12.29 -14.42
CA PRO A 28 0.42 -11.25 -13.76
C PRO A 28 0.20 -10.07 -14.72
N HIS A 29 -1.06 -9.68 -14.90
CA HIS A 29 -1.42 -8.44 -15.57
C HIS A 29 -1.66 -7.36 -14.51
N LEU A 30 -0.74 -6.41 -14.43
CA LEU A 30 -0.77 -5.28 -13.51
C LEU A 30 -1.36 -4.03 -14.18
N GLY A 31 -1.57 -2.97 -13.40
CA GLY A 31 -1.93 -1.64 -13.93
C GLY A 31 -3.42 -1.31 -13.94
N TYR A 32 -4.29 -2.21 -13.51
CA TYR A 32 -5.74 -1.95 -13.38
C TYR A 32 -6.07 -0.76 -12.45
N ILE A 33 -5.21 -0.51 -11.47
CA ILE A 33 -5.30 0.61 -10.54
C ILE A 33 -4.25 1.69 -10.81
N HIS A 34 -3.60 1.68 -11.98
CA HIS A 34 -2.64 2.73 -12.33
C HIS A 34 -3.37 4.06 -12.52
N ARG A 35 -2.96 5.07 -11.75
CA ARG A 35 -3.54 6.43 -11.80
C ARG A 35 -2.51 7.51 -12.15
N SER A 36 -1.30 7.11 -12.56
CA SER A 36 -0.20 8.02 -12.90
C SER A 36 0.08 9.05 -11.79
N ILE A 37 0.13 8.60 -10.53
CA ILE A 37 0.38 9.47 -9.37
C ILE A 37 1.66 10.28 -9.54
N GLU A 38 2.73 9.63 -9.99
CA GLU A 38 4.01 10.28 -10.29
C GLU A 38 3.85 11.45 -11.28
N LYS A 39 3.02 11.29 -12.31
CA LYS A 39 2.76 12.35 -13.28
C LYS A 39 1.98 13.52 -12.68
N MET A 40 1.06 13.25 -11.76
CA MET A 40 0.34 14.29 -11.02
C MET A 40 1.30 15.06 -10.10
N CYS A 41 2.26 14.37 -9.48
CA CYS A 41 3.28 14.99 -8.63
C CYS A 41 4.20 15.97 -9.38
N GLU A 42 4.38 15.84 -10.70
CA GLU A 42 5.13 16.83 -11.48
C GLU A 42 4.44 18.20 -11.55
N ARG A 43 3.10 18.22 -11.43
CA ARG A 43 2.29 19.45 -11.50
C ARG A 43 1.95 19.99 -10.11
N ASP A 44 1.69 19.10 -9.17
CA ASP A 44 1.14 19.45 -7.86
C ASP A 44 2.23 19.92 -6.90
N THR A 45 1.87 20.80 -5.96
CA THR A 45 2.83 21.29 -4.95
C THR A 45 3.14 20.22 -3.91
N TYR A 46 4.30 20.30 -3.24
CA TYR A 46 4.70 19.33 -2.20
C TYR A 46 3.65 19.11 -1.10
N LYS A 47 2.87 20.14 -0.74
CA LYS A 47 1.77 20.00 0.23
C LYS A 47 0.60 19.20 -0.31
N MET A 48 0.29 19.34 -1.60
CA MET A 48 -0.78 18.59 -2.28
C MET A 48 -0.39 17.12 -2.49
N ILE A 49 0.89 16.86 -2.75
CA ILE A 49 1.42 15.50 -3.00
C ILE A 49 1.17 14.57 -1.79
N VAL A 50 1.19 15.09 -0.56
CA VAL A 50 0.93 14.29 0.66
C VAL A 50 -0.43 13.57 0.60
N HIS A 51 -1.46 14.19 0.01
CA HIS A 51 -2.77 13.53 -0.12
C HIS A 51 -2.83 12.48 -1.23
N LEU A 52 -1.89 12.53 -2.18
CA LEU A 52 -1.76 11.50 -3.20
C LEU A 52 -1.09 10.25 -2.63
N THR A 53 -0.15 10.42 -1.69
CA THR A 53 0.58 9.31 -1.07
C THR A 53 -0.26 8.45 -0.15
N ASP A 54 -1.32 9.02 0.44
CA ASP A 54 -2.37 8.27 1.16
C ASP A 54 -3.00 7.15 0.32
N ARG A 55 -3.01 7.30 -1.01
CA ARG A 55 -3.69 6.40 -1.94
C ARG A 55 -2.78 5.34 -2.55
N MET A 56 -1.48 5.38 -2.28
CA MET A 56 -0.52 4.42 -2.81
C MET A 56 -0.61 3.09 -2.06
N ASP A 57 -0.63 3.14 -0.73
CA ASP A 57 -1.09 2.07 0.14
C ASP A 57 -2.12 2.67 1.11
N TYR A 58 -3.37 2.26 0.91
CA TYR A 58 -4.51 2.76 1.67
C TYR A 58 -4.61 2.17 3.09
N LEU A 59 -3.81 1.15 3.41
CA LEU A 59 -3.70 0.58 4.76
C LEU A 59 -2.57 1.24 5.54
N SER A 60 -1.49 1.62 4.86
CA SER A 60 -0.33 2.28 5.48
C SER A 60 -0.15 3.76 5.14
N CYS A 61 -1.27 4.49 5.00
CA CYS A 61 -1.29 5.87 4.52
C CYS A 61 -0.34 6.83 5.26
N HIS A 62 -0.27 6.73 6.59
CA HIS A 62 0.60 7.61 7.38
C HIS A 62 2.09 7.41 7.07
N MET A 63 2.52 6.15 6.92
CA MET A 63 3.91 5.82 6.63
C MET A 63 4.33 6.33 5.25
N ASN A 64 3.43 6.26 4.25
CA ASN A 64 3.67 6.82 2.92
C ASN A 64 3.82 8.35 2.96
N ASN A 65 2.94 9.02 3.70
CA ASN A 65 3.01 10.48 3.87
C ASN A 65 4.29 10.89 4.60
N GLU A 66 4.67 10.15 5.64
CA GLU A 66 5.89 10.37 6.38
C GLU A 66 7.12 10.24 5.47
N ALA A 67 7.16 9.22 4.59
CA ALA A 67 8.27 9.03 3.66
C ALA A 67 8.49 10.23 2.71
N VAL A 68 7.41 10.81 2.18
CA VAL A 68 7.50 12.03 1.34
C VAL A 68 7.89 13.23 2.19
N CYS A 69 7.30 13.41 3.37
CA CYS A 69 7.65 14.51 4.28
C CYS A 69 9.15 14.47 4.64
N LEU A 70 9.68 13.30 5.01
CA LEU A 70 11.09 13.12 5.33
C LEU A 70 12.01 13.45 4.15
N THR A 71 11.60 13.08 2.93
CA THR A 71 12.35 13.39 1.71
C THR A 71 12.40 14.91 1.46
N VAL A 72 11.28 15.61 1.62
CA VAL A 72 11.19 17.06 1.46
C VAL A 72 11.95 17.79 2.58
N GLU A 73 11.80 17.36 3.83
CA GLU A 73 12.51 17.92 4.98
C GLU A 73 14.03 17.79 4.83
N LYS A 74 14.50 16.63 4.36
CA LYS A 74 15.91 16.40 4.06
C LYS A 74 16.42 17.30 2.93
N ALA A 75 15.63 17.49 1.87
CA ALA A 75 16.00 18.36 0.75
C ALA A 75 16.04 19.85 1.14
N LEU A 76 15.24 20.26 2.13
CA LEU A 76 15.21 21.61 2.67
C LEU A 76 16.17 21.83 3.85
N GLU A 77 16.93 20.80 4.25
CA GLU A 77 17.82 20.83 5.41
C GLU A 77 17.11 21.27 6.71
N LEU A 78 15.85 20.84 6.88
CA LEU A 78 15.03 21.18 8.03
C LEU A 78 15.18 20.15 9.15
N GLU A 79 15.42 20.63 10.36
CA GLU A 79 15.35 19.81 11.56
C GLU A 79 13.98 19.95 12.26
N VAL A 80 13.29 18.82 12.42
CA VAL A 80 12.04 18.75 13.18
C VAL A 80 12.32 18.52 14.67
N THR A 81 11.47 19.11 15.52
CA THR A 81 11.57 18.94 16.98
C THR A 81 11.42 17.48 17.41
N GLU A 82 12.03 17.12 18.54
CA GLU A 82 11.98 15.73 19.06
C GLU A 82 10.55 15.24 19.30
N ARG A 83 9.66 16.13 19.74
CA ARG A 83 8.23 15.83 19.91
C ARG A 83 7.58 15.34 18.60
N ILE A 84 7.94 15.95 17.46
CA ILE A 84 7.38 15.56 16.15
C ILE A 84 7.84 14.15 15.79
N LYS A 85 9.13 13.83 15.98
CA LYS A 85 9.67 12.50 15.71
C LYS A 85 8.96 11.43 16.53
N VAL A 86 8.79 11.66 17.84
CA VAL A 86 8.09 10.72 18.72
C VAL A 86 6.64 10.50 18.28
N ILE A 87 5.91 11.57 17.93
CA ILE A 87 4.53 11.45 17.45
C ILE A 87 4.45 10.66 16.16
N ARG A 88 5.34 10.95 15.19
CA ARG A 88 5.39 10.22 13.92
C ARG A 88 5.64 8.73 14.14
N THR A 89 6.65 8.38 14.92
CA THR A 89 6.94 6.98 15.27
C THR A 89 5.72 6.30 15.91
N LEU A 90 5.07 6.96 16.87
CA LEU A 90 3.90 6.39 17.54
C LEU A 90 2.75 6.12 16.56
N VAL A 91 2.43 7.08 15.68
CA VAL A 91 1.35 6.93 14.70
C VAL A 91 1.72 5.90 13.63
N SER A 92 2.97 5.87 13.17
CA SER A 92 3.49 4.87 12.23
C SER A 92 3.40 3.46 12.81
N GLU A 93 3.73 3.26 14.09
CA GLU A 93 3.60 1.96 14.74
C GLU A 93 2.14 1.52 14.93
N LEU A 94 1.24 2.42 15.31
CA LEU A 94 -0.20 2.12 15.37
C LEU A 94 -0.75 1.73 13.99
N ASN A 95 -0.34 2.45 12.96
CA ASN A 95 -0.75 2.19 11.58
C ASN A 95 -0.17 0.85 11.06
N ARG A 96 1.09 0.54 11.40
CA ARG A 96 1.72 -0.76 11.12
C ARG A 96 0.94 -1.91 11.78
N LEU A 97 0.59 -1.80 13.05
CA LEU A 97 -0.22 -2.81 13.76
C LEU A 97 -1.58 -3.01 13.10
N SER A 98 -2.27 -1.91 12.76
CA SER A 98 -3.57 -1.97 12.08
C SER A 98 -3.48 -2.67 10.71
N SER A 99 -2.47 -2.34 9.90
CA SER A 99 -2.22 -2.98 8.60
C SER A 99 -1.98 -4.48 8.75
N HIS A 100 -1.14 -4.89 9.70
CA HIS A 100 -0.85 -6.31 9.93
C HIS A 100 -2.06 -7.08 10.47
N GLN A 101 -2.89 -6.46 11.32
CA GLN A 101 -4.10 -7.10 11.82
C GLN A 101 -5.07 -7.40 10.67
N LEU A 102 -5.25 -6.46 9.73
CA LEU A 102 -6.05 -6.72 8.55
C LEU A 102 -5.44 -7.83 7.69
N TRP A 103 -4.12 -7.78 7.45
CA TRP A 103 -3.42 -8.80 6.67
C TRP A 103 -3.66 -10.22 7.22
N TRP A 104 -3.52 -10.41 8.53
CA TRP A 104 -3.80 -11.70 9.17
C TRP A 104 -5.26 -12.11 9.04
N GLY A 105 -6.20 -11.16 9.19
CA GLY A 105 -7.62 -11.43 9.02
C GLY A 105 -7.98 -11.89 7.60
N VAL A 106 -7.50 -11.19 6.58
CA VAL A 106 -7.80 -11.54 5.18
C VAL A 106 -7.07 -12.81 4.74
N MET A 107 -5.84 -13.04 5.20
CA MET A 107 -5.12 -14.29 4.95
C MET A 107 -5.86 -15.48 5.57
N GLY A 108 -6.35 -15.34 6.81
CA GLY A 108 -7.18 -16.36 7.45
C GLY A 108 -8.44 -16.65 6.64
N MET A 109 -9.14 -15.60 6.21
CA MET A 109 -10.34 -15.70 5.38
C MET A 109 -10.08 -16.44 4.06
N ASP A 110 -9.00 -16.11 3.34
CA ASP A 110 -8.65 -16.77 2.07
C ASP A 110 -8.34 -18.26 2.23
N LEU A 111 -7.81 -18.65 3.39
CA LEU A 111 -7.56 -20.04 3.74
C LEU A 111 -8.82 -20.75 4.30
N GLY A 112 -9.94 -20.05 4.42
CA GLY A 112 -11.22 -20.58 4.90
C GLY A 112 -11.43 -20.48 6.42
N ALA A 113 -10.54 -19.81 7.17
CA ALA A 113 -10.69 -19.58 8.60
C ALA A 113 -11.63 -18.40 8.87
N ILE A 114 -12.94 -18.66 8.74
CA ILE A 114 -14.01 -17.70 9.04
C ILE A 114 -14.61 -18.08 10.39
N THR A 115 -14.60 -17.16 11.35
CA THR A 115 -15.26 -17.34 12.65
C THR A 115 -16.76 -17.02 12.54
N SER A 116 -17.59 -17.84 13.18
CA SER A 116 -19.06 -17.68 13.27
C SER A 116 -19.49 -16.48 14.09
#